data_AF-A0A2V8G7L1-F1
#
_entry.id   AF-A0A2V8G7L1-F1
#
_cell.length_a   1.000
_cell.length_b   1.000
_cell.length_c   1.000
_cell.angle_alpha   90.00
_cell.angle_beta   90.00
_cell.angle_gamma   90.00
#
_symmetry.space_group_name_H-M   'P 1'
#
loop_
_entity.id
_entity.type
_entity.pdbx_description
1 polymer ?
#
loop_
_entity_poly.entity_id
_entity_poly.type
_entity_poly.pdbx_seq_one_letter_code
_entity_poly.pdbx_strand_id
1 'polypeptide(L)'
;MRRDGGRRRRGNGRRRAAVGVIHREWGGVVPELASRQHVRDVCGVVERALDDAGIGFSDVGAVAVTQGPGLVGSLLVGVAFAKSLAWSLGVPLVPVHHLAGHIESLVLHHGELPLPAVVLVVSGGHTSLYLVREPGTYQLIGRTRDDAAGEAYDKVAKLLGLGYPGGPVIDRLAKTGRDDAYDLPMPRMTHADRNAPEGTEPAGLLPPALEHRPPVPPVLPWMIRRSPTSAPAFSASSSRP
;
A
#
# COMPACT_ATOMS: atom_id res chain seq x y z
N MET A 1 7.16 57.92 8.72
CA MET A 1 5.84 57.35 9.04
C MET A 1 5.75 55.99 8.34
N ARG A 2 5.85 54.90 9.10
CA ARG A 2 5.85 53.51 8.59
C ARG A 2 4.45 53.16 8.08
N ARG A 3 4.34 52.55 6.88
CA ARG A 3 3.14 51.78 6.48
C ARG A 3 3.55 50.48 5.80
N ASP A 4 3.65 49.50 6.68
CA ASP A 4 3.41 48.07 6.60
C ASP A 4 3.17 47.40 5.23
N GLY A 5 4.06 46.45 4.91
CA GLY A 5 3.94 45.50 3.83
C GLY A 5 3.14 44.27 4.27
N GLY A 6 1.84 44.27 3.95
CA GLY A 6 0.97 43.11 4.14
C GLY A 6 1.14 42.07 3.02
N ARG A 7 2.16 41.20 3.13
CA ARG A 7 2.29 40.01 2.28
C ARG A 7 1.14 39.05 2.64
N ARG A 8 0.08 39.06 1.83
CA ARG A 8 -1.05 38.11 1.93
C ARG A 8 -0.52 36.68 1.88
N ARG A 9 -0.44 36.01 3.03
CA ARG A 9 -0.29 34.55 3.11
C ARG A 9 -1.54 33.94 2.49
N ARG A 10 -1.41 33.40 1.27
CA ARG A 10 -2.44 32.51 0.70
C ARG A 10 -2.53 31.30 1.63
N GLY A 11 -3.68 31.14 2.28
CA GLY A 11 -3.97 29.97 3.10
C GLY A 11 -3.88 28.72 2.24
N ASN A 12 -2.91 27.86 2.56
CA ASN A 12 -2.82 26.54 1.96
C ASN A 12 -3.97 25.70 2.53
N GLY A 13 -5.07 25.61 1.78
CA GLY A 13 -6.19 24.74 2.11
C GLY A 13 -5.67 23.32 2.22
N ARG A 14 -5.78 22.74 3.42
CA ARG A 14 -5.38 21.38 3.78
C ARG A 14 -6.13 20.34 2.92
N ARG A 15 -5.70 20.13 1.68
CA ARG A 15 -6.21 19.05 0.83
C ARG A 15 -5.38 17.81 1.13
N ARG A 16 -5.94 16.90 1.94
CA ARG A 16 -5.48 15.52 1.99
C ARG A 16 -5.68 14.93 0.59
N ALA A 17 -4.62 14.45 -0.05
CA ALA A 17 -4.74 13.73 -1.30
C ALA A 17 -5.49 12.42 -0.99
N ALA A 18 -6.78 12.39 -1.32
CA ALA A 18 -7.63 11.23 -1.13
C ALA A 18 -8.25 10.88 -2.48
N VAL A 19 -7.75 9.81 -3.08
CA VAL A 19 -8.19 9.32 -4.40
C VAL A 19 -9.71 9.06 -4.41
N GLY A 20 -10.32 8.69 -3.29
CA GLY A 20 -11.75 8.39 -3.20
C GLY A 20 -12.72 9.53 -3.55
N VAL A 21 -12.33 10.81 -3.42
CA VAL A 21 -13.25 11.94 -3.64
C VAL A 21 -13.62 12.10 -5.11
N ILE A 22 -12.68 11.89 -6.03
CA ILE A 22 -12.91 12.05 -7.48
C ILE A 22 -13.69 10.88 -8.09
N HIS A 23 -13.81 9.76 -7.38
CA HIS A 23 -14.49 8.56 -7.84
C HIS A 23 -15.95 8.47 -7.42
N ARG A 24 -16.42 9.41 -6.58
CA ARG A 24 -17.79 9.42 -6.04
C ARG A 24 -18.85 9.43 -7.14
N GLU A 25 -18.64 10.23 -8.19
CA GLU A 25 -19.57 10.33 -9.33
C GLU A 25 -19.75 9.00 -10.07
N TRP A 26 -18.69 8.19 -10.13
CA TRP A 26 -18.67 6.92 -10.84
C TRP A 26 -19.06 5.72 -9.95
N GLY A 27 -19.15 5.94 -8.64
CA GLY A 27 -19.48 4.92 -7.65
C GLY A 27 -18.48 3.77 -7.62
N GLY A 28 -17.20 4.07 -7.83
CA GLY A 28 -16.10 3.10 -7.88
C GLY A 28 -14.82 3.68 -8.48
N VAL A 29 -13.69 3.02 -8.24
CA VAL A 29 -12.39 3.49 -8.72
C VAL A 29 -12.31 3.36 -10.24
N VAL A 30 -12.08 4.49 -10.91
CA VAL A 30 -11.85 4.56 -12.37
C VAL A 30 -10.33 4.61 -12.61
N PRO A 31 -9.72 3.57 -13.22
CA PRO A 31 -8.25 3.45 -13.29
C PRO A 31 -7.54 4.65 -13.91
N GLU A 32 -8.09 5.21 -14.98
CA GLU A 32 -7.51 6.38 -15.67
C GLU A 32 -7.54 7.64 -14.79
N LEU A 33 -8.67 7.91 -14.14
CA LEU A 33 -8.80 9.06 -13.24
C LEU A 33 -7.87 8.95 -12.03
N ALA A 34 -7.74 7.74 -11.46
CA ALA A 34 -6.81 7.47 -10.37
C ALA A 34 -5.37 7.78 -10.79
N SER A 35 -4.95 7.29 -11.97
CA SER A 35 -3.61 7.50 -12.52
C SER A 35 -3.30 8.99 -12.72
N ARG A 36 -4.23 9.75 -13.33
CA ARG A 36 -4.10 11.21 -13.50
C ARG A 36 -3.98 11.96 -12.18
N GLN A 37 -4.71 11.51 -11.16
CA GLN A 37 -4.64 12.11 -9.84
C GLN A 37 -3.27 11.90 -9.19
N HIS A 38 -2.69 10.69 -9.32
CA HIS A 38 -1.31 10.44 -8.86
C HIS A 38 -0.31 11.39 -9.53
N VAL A 39 -0.40 11.61 -10.85
CA VAL A 39 0.50 12.54 -11.55
C VAL A 39 0.39 13.96 -10.99
N ARG A 40 -0.84 14.42 -10.72
CA ARG A 40 -1.09 15.77 -10.19
C ARG A 40 -0.57 15.95 -8.75
N ASP A 41 -0.72 14.92 -7.92
CA ASP A 41 -0.53 15.07 -6.49
C ASP A 41 0.85 14.65 -5.97
N VAL A 42 1.56 13.77 -6.68
CA VAL A 42 2.76 13.08 -6.16
C VAL A 42 3.83 14.06 -5.64
N CYS A 43 4.19 15.09 -6.40
CA CYS A 43 5.18 16.07 -5.96
C CYS A 43 4.73 16.80 -4.68
N GLY A 44 3.49 17.29 -4.67
CA GLY A 44 2.95 18.01 -3.52
C GLY A 44 2.77 17.14 -2.27
N VAL A 45 2.51 15.83 -2.43
CA VAL A 45 2.48 14.88 -1.30
C VAL A 45 3.87 14.71 -0.72
N VAL A 46 4.90 14.57 -1.56
CA VAL A 46 6.29 14.37 -1.12
C VAL A 46 6.84 15.62 -0.44
N GLU A 47 6.63 16.81 -1.03
CA GLU A 47 7.02 18.09 -0.42
C GLU A 47 6.39 18.25 0.96
N ARG A 48 5.09 18.00 1.09
CA ARG A 48 4.41 18.04 2.40
C ARG A 48 4.96 17.04 3.38
N ALA A 49 5.30 15.82 2.95
CA ALA A 49 5.86 14.80 3.83
C ALA A 49 7.23 15.21 4.39
N LEU A 50 8.07 15.88 3.58
CA LEU A 50 9.34 16.44 4.02
C LEU A 50 9.14 17.61 4.99
N ASP A 51 8.21 18.52 4.66
CA ASP A 51 7.84 19.65 5.53
C ASP A 51 7.33 19.18 6.89
N ASP A 52 6.43 18.19 6.91
CA ASP A 52 5.85 17.62 8.13
C ASP A 52 6.93 16.92 9.00
N ALA A 53 7.93 16.30 8.35
CA ALA A 53 9.07 15.68 9.02
C ALA A 53 10.16 16.69 9.45
N GLY A 54 10.12 17.93 8.94
CA GLY A 54 11.12 18.96 9.23
C GLY A 54 12.50 18.66 8.62
N ILE A 55 12.56 17.90 7.53
CA ILE A 55 13.81 17.50 6.86
C ILE A 55 13.85 17.97 5.40
N GLY A 56 15.04 18.05 4.82
CA GLY A 56 15.24 18.34 3.40
C GLY A 56 15.45 17.07 2.56
N PHE A 57 15.42 17.23 1.24
CA PHE A 57 15.77 16.13 0.32
C PHE A 57 17.19 15.57 0.54
N SER A 58 18.12 16.39 1.04
CA SER A 58 19.49 15.97 1.38
C SER A 58 19.56 14.98 2.55
N ASP A 59 18.52 14.93 3.38
CA ASP A 59 18.47 14.04 4.56
C ASP A 59 17.87 12.67 4.22
N VAL A 60 17.32 12.51 3.02
CA VAL A 60 16.73 11.26 2.55
C VAL A 60 17.83 10.25 2.27
N GLY A 61 17.84 9.13 3.01
CA GLY A 61 18.84 8.08 2.85
C GLY A 61 18.48 6.98 1.83
N ALA A 62 17.20 6.83 1.49
CA ALA A 62 16.68 5.87 0.51
C ALA A 62 15.26 6.28 0.07
N VAL A 63 14.82 5.79 -1.09
CA VAL A 63 13.44 5.97 -1.57
C VAL A 63 12.79 4.60 -1.69
N ALA A 64 11.67 4.39 -1.01
CA ALA A 64 10.87 3.17 -1.13
C ALA A 64 9.63 3.42 -2.00
N VAL A 65 9.25 2.44 -2.83
CA VAL A 65 8.08 2.57 -3.70
C VAL A 65 7.33 1.25 -3.85
N THR A 66 5.99 1.32 -3.85
CA THR A 66 5.16 0.15 -4.12
C THR A 66 5.36 -0.35 -5.55
N GLN A 67 5.82 -1.60 -5.69
CA GLN A 67 6.01 -2.26 -6.98
C GLN A 67 4.77 -3.03 -7.44
N GLY A 68 3.93 -3.45 -6.49
CA GLY A 68 2.66 -4.13 -6.74
C GLY A 68 2.23 -4.99 -5.55
N PRO A 69 1.06 -5.65 -5.64
CA PRO A 69 0.04 -5.52 -6.68
C PRO A 69 -0.68 -4.16 -6.62
N GLY A 70 -1.40 -3.80 -7.69
CA GLY A 70 -2.17 -2.56 -7.78
C GLY A 70 -2.53 -2.17 -9.22
N LEU A 71 -3.23 -1.05 -9.39
CA LEU A 71 -3.58 -0.53 -10.70
C LEU A 71 -2.31 -0.09 -11.46
N VAL A 72 -2.10 -0.65 -12.65
CA VAL A 72 -0.87 -0.45 -13.42
C VAL A 72 -0.55 1.03 -13.68
N GLY A 73 -1.56 1.84 -14.01
CA GLY A 73 -1.35 3.27 -14.26
C GLY A 73 -0.89 4.02 -13.01
N SER A 74 -1.51 3.77 -11.85
CA SER A 74 -1.08 4.32 -10.57
C SER A 74 0.33 3.87 -10.16
N LEU A 75 0.63 2.57 -10.34
CA LEU A 75 1.95 2.01 -10.03
C LEU A 75 3.05 2.64 -10.89
N LEU A 76 2.80 2.80 -12.19
CA LEU A 76 3.77 3.40 -13.11
C LEU A 76 4.15 4.83 -12.70
N VAL A 77 3.17 5.65 -12.29
CA VAL A 77 3.43 7.02 -11.82
C VAL A 77 4.34 7.00 -10.59
N GLY A 78 4.01 6.18 -9.58
CA GLY A 78 4.81 6.07 -8.37
C GLY A 78 6.23 5.57 -8.64
N VAL A 79 6.36 4.48 -9.42
CA VAL A 79 7.66 3.89 -9.77
C VAL A 79 8.52 4.86 -10.60
N ALA A 80 7.94 5.57 -11.57
CA ALA A 80 8.67 6.55 -12.36
C ALA A 80 9.19 7.70 -11.49
N PHE A 81 8.31 8.27 -10.66
CA PHE A 81 8.69 9.35 -9.73
C PHE A 81 9.79 8.91 -8.77
N ALA A 82 9.63 7.75 -8.12
CA ALA A 82 10.59 7.25 -7.14
C ALA A 82 11.95 6.95 -7.75
N LYS A 83 12.00 6.36 -8.97
CA LYS A 83 13.24 6.15 -9.72
C LYS A 83 13.96 7.46 -10.00
N SER A 84 13.24 8.46 -10.51
CA SER A 84 13.81 9.78 -10.81
C SER A 84 14.35 10.47 -9.55
N LEU A 85 13.60 10.42 -8.44
CA LEU A 85 14.02 11.01 -7.17
C LEU A 85 15.25 10.30 -6.59
N ALA A 86 15.23 8.97 -6.51
CA ALA A 86 16.35 8.19 -5.99
C ALA A 86 17.63 8.42 -6.80
N TRP A 87 17.51 8.44 -8.13
CA TRP A 87 18.62 8.74 -9.04
C TRP A 87 19.17 10.16 -8.82
N SER A 88 18.29 11.16 -8.71
CA SER A 88 18.69 12.55 -8.50
C SER A 88 19.42 12.78 -7.18
N LEU A 89 19.10 12.00 -6.15
CA LEU A 89 19.72 12.10 -4.82
C LEU A 89 20.94 11.18 -4.67
N GLY A 90 21.16 10.25 -5.61
CA GLY A 90 22.21 9.25 -5.51
C GLY A 90 21.98 8.24 -4.38
N VAL A 91 20.71 7.92 -4.06
CA VAL A 91 20.33 7.05 -2.95
C VAL A 91 19.69 5.74 -3.42
N PRO A 92 19.69 4.68 -2.60
CA PRO A 92 19.06 3.42 -2.94
C PRO A 92 17.56 3.55 -3.21
N LEU A 93 17.07 2.80 -4.20
CA LEU A 93 15.65 2.61 -4.48
C LEU A 93 15.21 1.22 -3.98
N VAL A 94 14.17 1.17 -3.15
CA VAL A 94 13.66 -0.06 -2.54
C VAL A 94 12.27 -0.39 -3.08
N PRO A 95 12.10 -1.48 -3.84
CA PRO A 95 10.78 -1.94 -4.26
C PRO A 95 10.06 -2.60 -3.07
N VAL A 96 8.81 -2.21 -2.83
CA VAL A 96 7.99 -2.70 -1.72
C VAL A 96 6.75 -3.42 -2.26
N HIS A 97 6.47 -4.60 -1.72
CA HIS A 97 5.22 -5.32 -1.99
C HIS A 97 4.07 -4.68 -1.21
N HIS A 98 2.99 -4.32 -1.89
CA HIS A 98 1.86 -3.58 -1.33
C HIS A 98 1.27 -4.27 -0.09
N LEU A 99 1.04 -5.59 -0.17
CA LEU A 99 0.46 -6.35 0.95
C LEU A 99 1.45 -6.58 2.09
N ALA A 100 2.75 -6.61 1.81
CA ALA A 100 3.75 -6.63 2.88
C ALA A 100 3.70 -5.31 3.65
N GLY A 101 3.57 -4.18 2.94
CA GLY A 101 3.36 -2.87 3.57
C GLY A 101 2.12 -2.81 4.48
N HIS A 102 1.00 -3.45 4.08
CA HIS A 102 -0.18 -3.57 4.96
C HIS A 102 0.14 -4.34 6.24
N ILE A 103 0.84 -5.46 6.15
CA ILE A 103 1.18 -6.28 7.32
C ILE A 103 2.18 -5.56 8.23
N GLU A 104 3.24 -4.98 7.66
CA GLU A 104 4.28 -4.25 8.40
C GLU A 104 3.76 -2.96 9.06
N SER A 105 2.64 -2.41 8.57
CA SER A 105 2.00 -1.25 9.22
C SER A 105 1.56 -1.54 10.66
N LEU A 106 1.22 -2.81 10.95
CA LEU A 106 0.91 -3.26 12.31
C LEU A 106 2.14 -3.10 13.22
N VAL A 107 3.31 -3.47 12.72
CA VAL A 107 4.57 -3.37 13.46
C VAL A 107 4.94 -1.91 13.73
N LEU A 108 4.75 -1.06 12.73
CA LEU A 108 4.99 0.38 12.82
C LEU A 108 4.12 1.08 13.89
N HIS A 109 2.87 0.64 14.07
CA HIS A 109 1.94 1.28 14.99
C HIS A 109 1.94 0.65 16.39
N HIS A 110 2.13 -0.68 16.49
CA HIS A 110 1.96 -1.43 17.73
C HIS A 110 3.24 -2.07 18.28
N GLY A 111 4.37 -1.98 17.55
CA GLY A 111 5.59 -2.71 17.88
C GLY A 111 5.58 -4.14 17.34
N GLU A 112 6.53 -4.97 17.77
CA GLU A 112 6.71 -6.32 17.23
C GLU A 112 5.44 -7.18 17.32
N LEU A 113 5.14 -7.92 16.25
CA LEU A 113 4.03 -8.87 16.23
C LEU A 113 4.37 -10.09 17.09
N PRO A 114 3.44 -10.62 17.89
CA PRO A 114 3.63 -11.92 18.56
C PRO A 114 3.57 -13.04 17.52
N LEU A 115 4.69 -13.72 17.29
CA LEU A 115 4.82 -14.76 16.25
C LEU A 115 4.79 -16.18 16.84
N PRO A 116 4.22 -17.17 16.11
CA PRO A 116 3.59 -17.04 14.81
C PRO A 116 2.22 -16.33 14.87
N ALA A 117 1.93 -15.51 13.86
CA ALA A 117 0.69 -14.73 13.77
C ALA A 117 -0.11 -15.08 12.51
N VAL A 118 -1.43 -14.99 12.63
CA VAL A 118 -2.34 -14.96 11.48
C VAL A 118 -2.81 -13.53 11.28
N VAL A 119 -2.61 -12.99 10.08
CA VAL A 119 -2.95 -11.61 9.72
C VAL A 119 -4.02 -11.61 8.64
N LEU A 120 -5.17 -11.01 8.95
CA LEU A 120 -6.25 -10.77 7.99
C LEU A 120 -6.09 -9.37 7.39
N VAL A 121 -5.79 -9.31 6.10
CA VAL A 121 -5.72 -8.07 5.32
C VAL A 121 -7.08 -7.84 4.64
N VAL A 122 -7.83 -6.84 5.12
CA VAL A 122 -9.11 -6.42 4.53
C VAL A 122 -9.02 -4.98 4.07
N SER A 123 -9.23 -4.75 2.77
CA SER A 123 -9.24 -3.43 2.14
C SER A 123 -10.31 -3.37 1.04
N GLY A 124 -10.40 -2.24 0.34
CA GLY A 124 -11.26 -2.12 -0.84
C GLY A 124 -10.92 -3.10 -1.97
N GLY A 125 -9.66 -3.55 -2.10
CA GLY A 125 -9.23 -4.44 -3.19
C GLY A 125 -8.64 -5.77 -2.74
N HIS A 126 -8.60 -6.05 -1.44
CA HIS A 126 -8.00 -7.27 -0.89
C HIS A 126 -8.81 -7.81 0.28
N THR A 127 -8.99 -9.11 0.31
CA THR A 127 -9.46 -9.87 1.48
C THR A 127 -8.67 -11.17 1.49
N SER A 128 -7.60 -11.17 2.27
CA SER A 128 -6.57 -12.20 2.26
C SER A 128 -6.08 -12.48 3.67
N LEU A 129 -5.72 -13.73 3.93
CA LEU A 129 -5.31 -14.24 5.22
C LEU A 129 -3.91 -14.83 5.09
N TYR A 130 -3.00 -14.32 5.90
CA TYR A 130 -1.57 -14.62 5.86
C TYR A 130 -1.12 -15.27 7.17
N LEU A 131 -0.28 -16.30 7.08
CA LEU A 131 0.49 -16.82 8.19
C LEU A 131 1.88 -16.17 8.18
N VAL A 132 2.24 -15.56 9.31
CA VAL A 132 3.53 -14.94 9.56
C VAL A 132 4.23 -15.79 10.62
N ARG A 133 5.23 -16.55 10.21
CA ARG A 133 6.02 -17.39 11.13
C ARG A 133 7.20 -16.63 11.71
N GLU A 134 7.78 -15.76 10.89
CA GLU A 134 8.99 -15.00 11.18
C GLU A 134 8.83 -13.61 10.54
N PRO A 135 9.49 -12.55 11.07
CA PRO A 135 9.40 -11.20 10.51
C PRO A 135 9.78 -11.18 9.03
N GLY A 136 9.05 -10.41 8.22
CA GLY A 136 9.28 -10.30 6.78
C GLY A 136 8.85 -11.51 5.94
N THR A 137 8.38 -12.61 6.55
CA THR A 137 7.96 -13.83 5.83
C THR A 137 6.44 -13.99 5.86
N TYR A 138 5.83 -13.88 4.68
CA TYR A 138 4.37 -13.84 4.51
C TYR A 138 3.86 -15.02 3.68
N GLN A 139 3.26 -16.02 4.34
CA GLN A 139 2.63 -17.14 3.66
C GLN A 139 1.15 -16.86 3.45
N LEU A 140 0.70 -16.73 2.20
CA LEU A 140 -0.74 -16.67 1.91
C LEU A 140 -1.39 -18.02 2.20
N ILE A 141 -2.40 -18.05 3.08
CA ILE A 141 -3.13 -19.29 3.40
C ILE A 141 -4.59 -19.26 2.95
N GLY A 142 -5.16 -18.07 2.69
CA GLY A 142 -6.50 -17.94 2.10
C GLY A 142 -6.72 -16.55 1.50
N ARG A 143 -7.60 -16.45 0.50
CA ARG A 143 -8.08 -15.18 -0.04
C ARG A 143 -9.48 -15.32 -0.61
N THR A 144 -10.18 -14.20 -0.76
CA THR A 144 -11.42 -14.15 -1.53
C THR A 144 -11.20 -14.66 -2.95
N ARG A 145 -12.25 -15.26 -3.52
CA ARG A 145 -12.27 -15.77 -4.89
C ARG A 145 -12.84 -14.75 -5.88
N ASP A 146 -13.63 -13.82 -5.36
CA ASP A 146 -14.38 -12.82 -6.12
C ASP A 146 -14.14 -11.43 -5.52
N ASP A 147 -15.14 -10.85 -4.86
CA ASP A 147 -15.09 -9.51 -4.33
C ASP A 147 -14.32 -9.48 -3.02
N ALA A 148 -13.48 -8.46 -2.86
CA ALA A 148 -12.97 -8.10 -1.54
C ALA A 148 -14.13 -7.60 -0.67
N ALA A 149 -14.05 -7.78 0.64
CA ALA A 149 -15.09 -7.32 1.56
C ALA A 149 -15.36 -5.81 1.41
N GLY A 150 -14.31 -4.99 1.26
CA GLY A 150 -14.49 -3.55 1.02
C GLY A 150 -15.22 -3.24 -0.30
N GLU A 151 -14.91 -3.97 -1.37
CA GLU A 151 -15.60 -3.85 -2.67
C GLU A 151 -17.06 -4.28 -2.58
N ALA A 152 -17.36 -5.37 -1.87
CA ALA A 152 -18.72 -5.82 -1.64
C ALA A 152 -19.55 -4.76 -0.90
N TYR A 153 -18.99 -4.13 0.14
CA TYR A 153 -19.62 -3.00 0.83
C TYR A 153 -19.92 -1.83 -0.11
N ASP A 154 -18.94 -1.45 -0.96
CA ASP A 154 -19.12 -0.34 -1.90
C ASP A 154 -20.18 -0.64 -2.98
N LYS A 155 -20.21 -1.87 -3.50
CA LYS A 155 -21.21 -2.31 -4.48
C LYS A 155 -22.61 -2.35 -3.88
N VAL A 156 -22.77 -2.90 -2.67
CA VAL A 156 -24.07 -2.94 -1.97
C VAL A 156 -24.55 -1.53 -1.65
N ALA A 157 -23.67 -0.64 -1.17
CA ALA A 157 -24.04 0.75 -0.92
C ALA A 157 -24.54 1.45 -2.19
N LYS A 158 -23.90 1.20 -3.34
CA LYS A 158 -24.33 1.71 -4.63
C LYS A 158 -25.71 1.18 -5.03
N LEU A 159 -25.97 -0.12 -4.86
CA LEU A 159 -27.28 -0.74 -5.12
C LEU A 159 -28.38 -0.14 -4.25
N LEU A 160 -28.07 0.21 -3.01
CA LEU A 160 -29.00 0.84 -2.06
C LEU A 160 -29.11 2.36 -2.21
N GLY A 161 -28.42 2.98 -3.17
CA GLY A 161 -28.43 4.43 -3.36
C GLY A 161 -27.72 5.24 -2.26
N LEU A 162 -26.82 4.62 -1.49
CA LEU A 162 -26.11 5.22 -0.35
C LEU A 162 -24.83 5.98 -0.75
N GLY A 163 -24.44 5.92 -2.02
CA GLY A 163 -23.27 6.62 -2.56
C GLY A 163 -21.94 5.89 -2.35
N TYR A 164 -20.83 6.63 -2.48
CA TYR A 164 -19.45 6.11 -2.39
C TYR A 164 -18.52 7.07 -1.61
N PRO A 165 -17.63 6.55 -0.73
CA PRO A 165 -17.45 5.13 -0.35
C PRO A 165 -18.59 4.63 0.54
N GLY A 166 -18.97 3.38 0.35
CA GLY A 166 -20.14 2.74 0.95
C GLY A 166 -19.91 2.18 2.35
N GLY A 167 -18.71 1.65 2.61
CA GLY A 167 -18.32 1.02 3.88
C GLY A 167 -18.78 1.78 5.14
N PRO A 168 -18.36 3.05 5.33
CA PRO A 168 -18.71 3.83 6.52
C PRO A 168 -20.21 4.15 6.65
N VAL A 169 -20.96 4.17 5.54
CA VAL A 169 -22.40 4.44 5.56
C VAL A 169 -23.14 3.19 6.02
N ILE A 170 -22.79 2.02 5.47
CA ILE A 170 -23.38 0.74 5.86
C ILE A 170 -23.09 0.43 7.33
N ASP A 171 -21.85 0.56 7.81
CA ASP A 171 -21.50 0.32 9.23
C ASP A 171 -22.34 1.19 10.19
N ARG A 172 -22.60 2.43 9.80
CA ARG A 172 -23.44 3.34 10.61
C ARG A 172 -24.89 2.88 10.66
N LEU A 173 -25.47 2.51 9.52
CA LEU A 173 -26.87 2.09 9.42
C LEU A 173 -27.10 0.72 10.09
N ALA A 174 -26.13 -0.18 9.99
CA ALA A 174 -26.17 -1.50 10.60
C ALA A 174 -26.40 -1.45 12.12
N LYS A 175 -25.83 -0.44 12.82
CA LYS A 175 -26.00 -0.25 14.28
C LYS A 175 -27.44 0.01 14.72
N THR A 176 -28.29 0.48 13.81
CA THR A 176 -29.73 0.69 14.05
C THR A 176 -30.59 -0.36 13.35
N GLY A 177 -29.95 -1.28 12.63
CA GLY A 177 -30.59 -2.36 11.90
C GLY A 177 -30.99 -3.51 12.82
N ARG A 178 -31.67 -4.48 12.22
CA ARG A 178 -31.99 -5.76 12.83
C ARG A 178 -31.20 -6.84 12.11
N ASP A 179 -30.32 -7.52 12.83
CA ASP A 179 -29.45 -8.56 12.28
C ASP A 179 -30.22 -9.80 11.81
N ASP A 180 -31.48 -9.95 12.21
CA ASP A 180 -32.38 -11.05 11.86
C ASP A 180 -33.44 -10.68 10.80
N ALA A 181 -33.36 -9.48 10.21
CA ALA A 181 -34.40 -9.00 9.30
C ALA A 181 -34.46 -9.77 7.96
N TYR A 182 -33.32 -10.30 7.51
CA TYR A 182 -33.19 -11.00 6.23
C TYR A 182 -32.25 -12.20 6.38
N ASP A 183 -32.62 -13.32 5.77
CA ASP A 183 -31.74 -14.48 5.62
C ASP A 183 -30.83 -14.28 4.40
N LEU A 184 -29.57 -13.90 4.63
CA LEU A 184 -28.58 -13.71 3.58
C LEU A 184 -27.81 -15.01 3.35
N PRO A 185 -27.54 -15.39 2.08
CA PRO A 185 -26.84 -16.63 1.80
C PRO A 185 -25.43 -16.59 2.39
N MET A 186 -25.05 -17.65 3.09
CA MET A 186 -23.66 -17.85 3.49
C MET A 186 -22.84 -18.25 2.23
N PRO A 187 -21.85 -17.43 1.81
CA PRO A 187 -21.06 -17.75 0.64
C PRO A 187 -20.31 -19.06 0.87
N ARG A 188 -20.51 -20.03 -0.03
CA ARG A 188 -19.88 -21.34 0.08
C ARG A 188 -18.42 -21.26 -0.35
N MET A 189 -17.52 -21.74 0.50
CA MET A 189 -16.10 -21.86 0.15
C MET A 189 -15.87 -22.85 -1.01
N THR A 190 -16.74 -23.85 -1.14
CA THR A 190 -16.74 -24.88 -2.18
C THR A 190 -18.05 -24.88 -2.98
N HIS A 191 -17.94 -25.00 -4.30
CA HIS A 191 -19.09 -25.16 -5.19
C HIS A 191 -19.58 -26.62 -5.11
N ALA A 192 -20.89 -26.87 -5.20
CA ALA A 192 -21.46 -28.22 -5.05
C ALA A 192 -21.02 -29.21 -6.15
N ASP A 193 -20.53 -28.72 -7.28
CA ASP A 193 -20.05 -29.55 -8.40
C ASP A 193 -18.58 -29.99 -8.28
N ARG A 194 -17.85 -29.55 -7.25
CA ARG A 194 -16.41 -29.83 -7.10
C ARG A 194 -16.07 -30.17 -5.65
N ASN A 195 -15.93 -31.48 -5.44
CA ASN A 195 -15.47 -32.18 -4.24
C ASN A 195 -16.50 -32.37 -3.12
N ALA A 196 -17.35 -33.38 -3.26
CA ALA A 196 -17.39 -34.35 -2.16
C ALA A 196 -16.08 -35.15 -2.27
N PRO A 197 -15.19 -35.17 -1.26
CA PRO A 197 -14.13 -36.16 -1.27
C PRO A 197 -14.82 -37.52 -1.13
N GLU A 198 -14.86 -38.30 -2.22
CA GLU A 198 -15.14 -39.72 -2.10
C GLU A 198 -14.01 -40.33 -1.27
N GLY A 199 -14.31 -40.64 -0.01
CA GLY A 199 -13.49 -41.43 0.90
C GLY A 199 -12.13 -40.83 1.26
N THR A 200 -11.99 -40.26 2.46
CA THR A 200 -10.74 -40.38 3.24
C THR A 200 -10.97 -39.95 4.69
N GLU A 201 -10.62 -40.87 5.60
CA GLU A 201 -10.43 -40.71 7.04
C GLU A 201 -9.51 -39.51 7.41
N PRO A 202 -9.52 -39.04 8.68
CA PRO A 202 -8.96 -37.74 9.05
C PRO A 202 -7.46 -37.83 9.36
N ALA A 203 -6.60 -37.16 8.58
CA ALA A 203 -5.33 -36.57 9.05
C ALA A 203 -4.49 -35.98 7.91
N GLY A 204 -4.02 -34.74 8.12
CA GLY A 204 -2.64 -34.36 7.79
C GLY A 204 -2.29 -33.91 6.36
N LEU A 205 -1.60 -32.78 6.31
CA LEU A 205 -0.66 -32.29 5.29
C LEU A 205 -1.19 -31.96 3.87
N LEU A 206 -1.02 -30.68 3.52
CA LEU A 206 -1.07 -30.19 2.15
C LEU A 206 0.00 -30.89 1.27
N PRO A 207 -0.27 -31.11 -0.03
CA PRO A 207 0.63 -31.83 -0.91
C PRO A 207 1.97 -31.09 -1.17
N PRO A 208 3.09 -31.82 -1.32
CA PRO A 208 4.47 -31.30 -1.36
C PRO A 208 4.85 -30.47 -2.59
N ALA A 209 3.91 -30.13 -3.48
CA ALA A 209 4.18 -29.40 -4.72
C ALA A 209 4.16 -27.86 -4.58
N LEU A 210 3.90 -27.33 -3.38
CA LEU A 210 3.84 -25.88 -3.12
C LEU A 210 5.00 -25.35 -2.26
N GLU A 211 6.01 -26.19 -1.98
CA GLU A 211 7.01 -25.90 -0.94
C GLU A 211 8.26 -25.13 -1.40
N HIS A 212 8.47 -24.88 -2.70
CA HIS A 212 9.68 -24.18 -3.13
C HIS A 212 9.45 -23.10 -4.19
N ARG A 213 9.35 -21.86 -3.73
CA ARG A 213 9.97 -20.70 -4.39
C ARG A 213 11.14 -20.26 -3.52
N PRO A 214 12.35 -20.03 -4.08
CA PRO A 214 13.44 -19.50 -3.29
C PRO A 214 13.01 -18.13 -2.72
N PRO A 215 13.36 -17.82 -1.46
CA PRO A 215 13.12 -16.49 -0.91
C PRO A 215 13.80 -15.45 -1.80
N VAL A 216 13.14 -14.31 -2.00
CA VAL A 216 13.83 -13.11 -2.49
C VAL A 216 14.94 -12.83 -1.47
N PRO A 217 16.22 -12.74 -1.88
CA PRO A 217 17.29 -12.60 -0.91
C PRO A 217 17.08 -11.32 -0.08
N PRO A 218 17.35 -11.35 1.23
CA PRO A 218 17.31 -10.14 2.05
C PRO A 218 18.29 -9.13 1.46
N VAL A 219 17.93 -7.85 1.51
CA VAL A 219 18.84 -6.75 1.16
C VAL A 219 20.07 -6.90 2.06
N LEU A 220 21.19 -7.34 1.48
CA LEU A 220 22.39 -7.69 2.24
C LEU A 220 22.94 -6.42 2.90
N PRO A 221 23.53 -6.50 4.11
CA PRO A 221 24.09 -5.36 4.83
C PRO A 221 25.17 -4.57 4.06
N TRP A 222 25.75 -5.13 2.98
CA TRP A 222 26.68 -4.41 2.11
C TRP A 222 26.00 -3.47 1.10
N MET A 223 24.72 -3.68 0.79
CA MET A 223 23.91 -2.71 0.01
C MET A 223 23.56 -1.47 0.84
N ILE A 224 23.72 -1.53 2.17
CA ILE A 224 23.61 -0.42 3.13
C ILE A 224 24.98 -0.17 3.79
N ARG A 225 26.07 -0.28 3.02
CA ARG A 225 27.35 0.32 3.44
C ARG A 225 27.42 1.71 2.82
N ARG A 226 27.40 2.74 3.67
CA ARG A 226 28.10 3.99 3.35
C ARG A 226 29.52 3.58 2.97
N SER A 227 29.95 3.89 1.76
CA SER A 227 31.36 3.84 1.41
C SER A 227 32.12 4.70 2.42
N PRO A 228 33.03 4.14 3.24
CA PRO A 228 34.07 4.96 3.83
C PRO A 228 35.09 5.17 2.72
N THR A 229 35.33 6.41 2.32
CA THR A 229 36.67 7.02 2.22
C THR A 229 36.71 8.15 1.18
N SER A 230 37.37 9.22 1.63
CA SER A 230 38.30 10.07 0.89
C SER A 230 37.85 10.63 -0.46
N ALA A 231 37.67 11.96 -0.47
CA ALA A 231 37.92 12.76 -1.65
C ALA A 231 39.29 12.42 -2.27
N PRO A 232 39.39 12.17 -3.59
CA PRO A 232 40.65 12.34 -4.27
C PRO A 232 40.85 13.84 -4.49
N ALA A 233 41.86 14.40 -3.81
CA ALA A 233 42.39 15.72 -4.14
C ALA A 233 43.01 15.62 -5.54
N PHE A 234 42.34 16.17 -6.55
CA PHE A 234 42.95 16.45 -7.83
C PHE A 234 43.60 17.84 -7.75
N SER A 235 44.90 17.88 -7.46
CA SER A 235 45.70 19.09 -7.71
C SER A 235 45.97 19.19 -9.21
N ALA A 236 45.34 20.15 -9.87
CA ALA A 236 45.75 20.56 -11.21
C ALA A 236 46.96 21.49 -11.08
N SER A 237 48.17 20.95 -11.26
CA SER A 237 49.36 21.75 -11.53
C SER A 237 49.28 22.27 -12.97
N SER A 238 49.13 23.58 -13.11
CA SER A 238 49.29 24.27 -14.39
C SER A 238 50.78 24.51 -14.66
N SER A 239 51.37 23.74 -15.58
CA SER A 239 52.60 24.14 -16.27
C SER A 239 52.33 24.13 -17.77
N ARG A 240 52.23 25.35 -18.33
CA ARG A 240 52.36 25.62 -19.77
C ARG A 240 53.76 25.21 -20.24
N PRO A 241 53.89 24.85 -21.52
CA PRO A 241 54.66 25.70 -22.43
C PRO A 241 53.77 26.49 -23.38
#